data_AF-A0AAW6FM53-F1
#
_entry.id   AF-A0AAW6FM53-F1
#
_cell.length_a   1.000
_cell.length_b   1.000
_cell.length_c   1.000
_cell.angle_alpha   90.00
_cell.angle_beta   90.00
_cell.angle_gamma   90.00
#
_symmetry.space_group_name_H-M   'P 1'
#
loop_
_entity.id
_entity.type
_entity.pdbx_description
1 polymer ?
#
loop_
_entity_poly.entity_id
_entity_poly.type
_entity_poly.pdbx_seq_one_letter_code
_entity_poly.pdbx_strand_id
1 'polypeptide(L)'
;MKTISKLKSVLVLMVFAAAIFSCSDSNETDYTGVNSIYVKTSEAPVMIASDSTPLKGSLTFTRAYDQPVALEMTVKYQTEGVKDLVTIRPAVVTLPAGSRSVDFEVVSNKKEISEAVLIEISVKEPLPQNDMQVKETLRVNVKPYLTAEDLTMEQQALLEGYKNKGVDLTKWIGVIPVKVTVDVPPTEGLASLVDGMKKTYESKSVITLSEYATVDQPILKITENPMGLTEFLYDILRKETVCNDEYWYGEYAGKYYQKMMDLIGLTKDSQETFSVSLDSIRVNMPQNGESNVEFLGRVLDKYKESVSVVPFVYNYSAWNRLKEKVDAGDETAIECVGYGATVNPVVYLVNSSIDSDSWKDSSRWVEPKGTLKGKKLTFQFNFDHYSATGYTKISVEYTLPE
;
A
#
# COMPACT_ATOMS: atom_id res chain seq x y z
N MET A 1 -53.39 27.76 47.58
CA MET A 1 -53.69 27.84 46.13
C MET A 1 -52.40 28.13 45.38
N LYS A 2 -52.00 27.18 44.50
CA LYS A 2 -51.19 27.28 43.28
C LYS A 2 -50.16 28.44 43.24
N THR A 3 -48.86 28.14 43.22
CA THR A 3 -48.16 27.97 41.93
C THR A 3 -47.08 26.89 41.98
N ILE A 4 -47.44 25.73 41.43
CA ILE A 4 -46.54 24.66 40.97
C ILE A 4 -46.09 25.05 39.56
N SER A 5 -44.88 25.59 39.35
CA SER A 5 -44.26 25.63 38.00
C SER A 5 -42.77 26.05 37.92
N LYS A 6 -41.91 25.79 38.92
CA LYS A 6 -40.44 25.99 38.74
C LYS A 6 -39.55 24.87 39.29
N LEU A 7 -40.13 23.78 39.78
CA LEU A 7 -39.39 22.66 40.37
C LEU A 7 -39.04 21.52 39.38
N LYS A 8 -39.32 21.69 38.08
CA LYS A 8 -38.98 20.69 37.04
C LYS A 8 -37.91 21.13 36.03
N SER A 9 -37.44 22.38 36.06
CA SER A 9 -36.39 22.85 35.14
C SER A 9 -35.02 23.06 35.79
N VAL A 10 -34.87 22.87 37.11
CA VAL A 10 -33.57 22.95 37.80
C VAL A 10 -33.02 21.56 38.15
N LEU A 11 -33.87 20.53 38.17
CA LEU A 11 -33.42 19.13 38.39
C LEU A 11 -32.99 18.40 37.10
N VAL A 12 -33.31 18.94 35.91
CA VAL A 12 -32.89 18.37 34.61
C VAL A 12 -31.55 18.97 34.14
N LEU A 13 -31.11 20.10 34.71
CA LEU A 13 -29.81 20.70 34.39
C LEU A 13 -28.64 20.21 35.27
N MET A 14 -28.93 19.46 36.34
CA MET A 14 -27.89 18.83 37.19
C MET A 14 -27.64 17.35 36.85
N VAL A 15 -28.42 16.75 35.95
CA VAL A 15 -28.21 15.38 35.47
C VAL A 15 -27.44 15.34 34.13
N PHE A 16 -27.23 16.50 33.48
CA PHE A 16 -26.45 16.61 32.24
C PHE A 16 -25.00 17.08 32.42
N ALA A 17 -24.55 17.32 33.66
CA ALA A 17 -23.15 17.66 33.96
C ALA A 17 -22.31 16.48 34.51
N ALA A 18 -22.89 15.28 34.58
CA ALA A 18 -22.21 14.07 35.09
C ALA A 18 -21.98 12.98 34.01
N ALA A 19 -22.17 13.31 32.72
CA ALA A 19 -21.96 12.38 31.60
C ALA A 19 -20.76 12.75 30.70
N ILE A 20 -19.87 13.62 31.17
CA ILE A 20 -18.62 14.00 30.48
C ILE A 20 -17.42 13.82 31.41
N PHE A 21 -17.37 12.68 32.10
CA PHE A 21 -16.15 12.07 32.65
C PHE A 21 -16.42 10.56 32.74
N SER A 22 -16.56 9.91 31.58
CA SER A 22 -16.38 8.46 31.46
C SER A 22 -15.15 8.18 30.60
N CYS A 23 -14.03 8.69 31.09
CA CYS A 23 -12.77 7.96 31.11
C CYS A 23 -12.28 8.14 32.55
N SER A 24 -12.95 7.47 33.50
CA SER A 24 -12.28 7.21 34.77
C SER A 24 -11.13 6.29 34.44
N ASP A 25 -9.91 6.78 34.61
CA ASP A 25 -8.71 5.96 34.78
C ASP A 25 -9.01 4.98 35.93
N SER A 26 -9.56 3.82 35.56
CA SER A 26 -9.66 2.69 36.45
C SER A 26 -8.29 2.04 36.45
N ASN A 27 -7.38 2.66 37.21
CA ASN A 27 -6.29 1.95 37.86
C ASN A 27 -6.94 1.00 38.87
N GLU A 28 -7.40 -0.16 38.41
CA GLU A 28 -7.47 -1.43 39.16
C GLU A 28 -7.99 -2.52 38.20
N THR A 29 -7.10 -3.04 37.38
CA THR A 29 -6.93 -4.49 37.29
C THR A 29 -5.43 -4.74 37.26
N ASP A 30 -4.87 -5.26 38.36
CA ASP A 30 -3.59 -5.97 38.29
C ASP A 30 -3.83 -7.23 37.45
N TYR A 31 -3.88 -7.06 36.13
CA TYR A 31 -3.81 -8.16 35.18
C TYR A 31 -2.43 -8.78 35.36
N THR A 32 -2.32 -9.86 36.13
CA THR A 32 -1.09 -10.64 36.34
C THR A 32 -0.76 -11.57 35.16
N GLY A 33 -1.50 -11.43 34.05
CA GLY A 33 -1.29 -12.21 32.85
C GLY A 33 -0.11 -11.74 32.01
N VAL A 34 0.19 -12.52 30.98
CA VAL A 34 1.32 -12.32 30.07
C VAL A 34 1.31 -10.93 29.45
N ASN A 35 2.39 -10.16 29.62
CA ASN A 35 2.58 -8.89 28.95
C ASN A 35 3.06 -9.12 27.52
N SER A 36 2.15 -8.95 26.55
CA SER A 36 2.47 -9.22 25.16
C SER A 36 3.21 -8.05 24.50
N ILE A 37 4.24 -8.39 23.73
CA ILE A 37 5.05 -7.47 22.92
C ILE A 37 4.54 -7.51 21.48
N TYR A 38 4.27 -6.34 20.93
CA TYR A 38 3.89 -6.13 19.54
C TYR A 38 4.91 -5.23 18.87
N VAL A 39 5.50 -5.68 17.77
CA VAL A 39 6.39 -4.87 16.93
C VAL A 39 5.65 -4.54 15.64
N LYS A 40 5.40 -3.25 15.40
CA LYS A 40 4.52 -2.76 14.31
C LYS A 40 5.13 -1.59 13.56
N THR A 41 4.51 -1.25 12.44
CA THR A 41 4.71 0.02 11.73
C THR A 41 3.35 0.57 11.31
N SER A 42 3.21 1.88 11.24
CA SER A 42 2.07 2.57 10.62
C SER A 42 2.29 2.85 9.13
N GLU A 43 3.50 2.57 8.64
CA GLU A 43 3.90 2.74 7.24
C GLU A 43 3.70 1.42 6.47
N ALA A 44 3.87 1.44 5.15
CA ALA A 44 3.93 0.17 4.42
C ALA A 44 5.23 -0.55 4.85
N PRO A 45 5.20 -1.84 5.22
CA PRO A 45 6.38 -2.52 5.73
C PRO A 45 7.30 -2.96 4.58
N VAL A 46 7.74 -2.01 3.77
CA VAL A 46 8.58 -2.21 2.60
C VAL A 46 9.73 -1.23 2.63
N MET A 47 10.91 -1.69 2.26
CA MET A 47 12.10 -0.87 2.13
C MET A 47 12.76 -1.16 0.78
N ILE A 48 13.47 -0.18 0.23
CA ILE A 48 14.33 -0.38 -0.94
C ILE A 48 15.76 -0.44 -0.42
N ALA A 49 16.51 -1.47 -0.81
CA ALA A 49 17.87 -1.69 -0.31
C ALA A 49 18.79 -0.48 -0.55
N SER A 50 18.64 0.24 -1.66
CA SER A 50 19.43 1.44 -1.95
C SER A 50 19.00 2.71 -1.21
N ASP A 51 17.79 2.73 -0.63
CA ASP A 51 17.22 3.93 0.00
C ASP A 51 17.72 4.10 1.44
N SER A 52 17.97 5.36 1.82
CA SER A 52 18.37 5.73 3.18
C SER A 52 17.22 6.18 4.07
N THR A 53 16.00 6.27 3.53
CA THR A 53 14.80 6.62 4.29
C THR A 53 14.52 5.53 5.32
N PRO A 54 14.55 5.84 6.63
CA PRO A 54 14.26 4.84 7.65
C PRO A 54 12.79 4.43 7.60
N LEU A 55 12.52 3.12 7.75
CA LEU A 55 11.17 2.65 8.07
C LEU A 55 10.94 2.83 9.57
N LYS A 56 9.89 3.55 9.93
CA LYS A 56 9.55 3.79 11.34
C LYS A 56 8.78 2.61 11.91
N GLY A 57 9.25 2.08 13.03
CA GLY A 57 8.60 1.02 13.78
C GLY A 57 8.26 1.46 15.20
N SER A 58 7.31 0.77 15.81
CA SER A 58 6.98 0.91 17.23
C SER A 58 6.98 -0.45 17.91
N LEU A 59 7.46 -0.47 19.15
CA LEU A 59 7.35 -1.61 20.05
C LEU A 59 6.34 -1.24 21.13
N THR A 60 5.30 -2.05 21.28
CA THR A 60 4.20 -1.80 22.21
C THR A 60 3.98 -2.98 23.15
N PHE A 61 3.75 -2.68 24.42
CA PHE A 61 3.33 -3.62 25.45
C PHE A 61 1.81 -3.57 25.69
N THR A 62 1.23 -4.71 26.08
CA THR A 62 -0.16 -4.73 26.59
C THR A 62 -0.34 -3.89 27.85
N ARG A 63 0.67 -3.86 28.74
CA ARG A 63 0.69 -3.03 29.95
C ARG A 63 2.03 -2.34 30.14
N ALA A 64 2.02 -1.19 30.79
CA ALA A 64 3.25 -0.51 31.20
C ALA A 64 3.87 -1.24 32.40
N TYR A 65 5.18 -1.13 32.54
CA TYR A 65 5.88 -1.48 33.79
C TYR A 65 6.17 -0.20 34.59
N ASP A 66 6.23 -0.34 35.91
CA ASP A 66 6.60 0.76 36.82
C ASP A 66 8.10 1.10 36.77
N GLN A 67 8.89 0.23 36.14
CA GLN A 67 10.32 0.43 35.92
C GLN A 67 10.62 0.43 34.42
N PRO A 68 11.65 1.16 33.96
CA PRO A 68 12.06 1.11 32.57
C PRO A 68 12.46 -0.30 32.15
N VAL A 69 12.11 -0.68 30.92
CA VAL A 69 12.46 -1.98 30.34
C VAL A 69 13.27 -1.76 29.07
N ALA A 70 14.49 -2.32 29.04
CA ALA A 70 15.34 -2.32 27.86
C ALA A 70 15.23 -3.66 27.12
N LEU A 71 15.02 -3.60 25.82
CA LEU A 71 14.90 -4.76 24.93
C LEU A 71 15.90 -4.63 23.77
N GLU A 72 16.75 -5.63 23.58
CA GLU A 72 17.61 -5.72 22.40
C GLU A 72 16.76 -6.16 21.21
N MET A 73 16.79 -5.39 20.13
CA MET A 73 16.06 -5.69 18.91
C MET A 73 16.84 -6.69 18.05
N THR A 74 16.14 -7.54 17.31
CA THR A 74 16.73 -8.55 16.44
C THR A 74 16.07 -8.59 15.06
N VAL A 75 16.84 -9.01 14.06
CA VAL A 75 16.41 -9.20 12.67
C VAL A 75 16.65 -10.64 12.27
N LYS A 76 15.58 -11.34 11.88
CA LYS A 76 15.64 -12.67 11.29
C LYS A 76 15.44 -12.58 9.78
N TYR A 77 16.37 -13.15 9.03
CA TYR A 77 16.30 -13.24 7.57
C TYR A 77 15.65 -14.57 7.19
N GLN A 78 14.64 -14.53 6.32
CA GLN A 78 13.96 -15.76 5.87
C GLN A 78 14.67 -16.39 4.66
N THR A 79 15.50 -15.62 3.94
CA THR A 79 16.28 -16.09 2.79
C THR A 79 17.65 -16.58 3.24
N GLU A 80 17.99 -17.83 2.91
CA GLU A 80 19.29 -18.42 3.22
C GLU A 80 20.43 -17.64 2.55
N GLY A 81 21.57 -17.49 3.24
CA GLY A 81 22.74 -16.76 2.76
C GLY A 81 22.64 -15.23 2.79
N VAL A 82 21.44 -14.67 3.00
CA VAL A 82 21.23 -13.23 3.12
C VAL A 82 21.32 -12.80 4.58
N LYS A 83 22.12 -11.76 4.83
CA LYS A 83 22.29 -11.13 6.15
C LYS A 83 22.72 -9.68 5.99
N ASP A 84 22.55 -8.92 7.07
CA ASP A 84 23.07 -7.56 7.22
C ASP A 84 22.51 -6.56 6.19
N LEU A 85 21.22 -6.70 5.84
CA LEU A 85 20.53 -5.75 4.94
C LEU A 85 20.08 -4.49 5.66
N VAL A 86 19.80 -4.58 6.95
CA VAL A 86 19.26 -3.46 7.73
C VAL A 86 19.91 -3.37 9.10
N THR A 87 19.88 -2.17 9.66
CA THR A 87 20.26 -1.86 11.05
C THR A 87 19.08 -1.25 11.78
N ILE A 88 18.81 -1.72 13.00
CA ILE A 88 17.78 -1.14 13.89
C ILE A 88 18.40 -0.04 14.76
N ARG A 89 17.71 1.10 14.88
CA ARG A 89 18.16 2.27 15.63
C ARG A 89 17.06 2.77 16.60
N PRO A 90 17.32 2.83 17.91
CA PRO A 90 18.48 2.25 18.60
C PRO A 90 18.42 0.70 18.56
N ALA A 91 19.57 0.03 18.63
CA ALA A 91 19.63 -1.44 18.69
C ALA A 91 19.05 -2.00 20.00
N VAL A 92 19.11 -1.21 21.09
CA VAL A 92 18.41 -1.48 22.34
C VAL A 92 17.36 -0.40 22.53
N VAL A 93 16.11 -0.83 22.59
CA VAL A 93 14.95 0.02 22.72
C VAL A 93 14.52 0.01 24.19
N THR A 94 14.44 1.18 24.81
CA THR A 94 14.08 1.33 26.24
C THR A 94 12.72 1.96 26.38
N LEU A 95 11.75 1.22 26.93
CA LEU A 95 10.47 1.75 27.33
C LEU A 95 10.61 2.44 28.69
N PRO A 96 10.29 3.73 28.82
CA PRO A 96 10.26 4.40 30.11
C PRO A 96 9.21 3.79 31.05
N ALA A 97 9.43 3.92 32.35
CA ALA A 97 8.42 3.59 33.36
C ALA A 97 7.08 4.29 33.06
N GLY A 98 5.98 3.56 33.18
CA GLY A 98 4.64 4.05 32.87
C GLY A 98 4.31 4.15 31.38
N SER A 99 5.27 3.94 30.46
CA SER A 99 5.01 3.91 29.03
C SER A 99 4.68 2.51 28.53
N ARG A 100 3.81 2.45 27.52
CA ARG A 100 3.45 1.22 26.79
C ARG A 100 4.08 1.13 25.41
N SER A 101 4.66 2.21 24.90
CA SER A 101 5.17 2.25 23.53
C SER A 101 6.45 3.06 23.43
N VAL A 102 7.27 2.70 22.46
CA VAL A 102 8.49 3.38 22.10
C VAL A 102 8.77 3.15 20.62
N ASP A 103 9.31 4.16 19.96
CA ASP A 103 9.60 4.12 18.53
C ASP A 103 11.05 3.71 18.27
N PHE A 104 11.27 3.09 17.13
CA PHE A 104 12.58 2.76 16.59
C PHE A 104 12.57 2.94 15.07
N GLU A 105 13.77 2.94 14.48
CA GLU A 105 13.97 3.04 13.04
C GLU A 105 14.64 1.78 12.51
N VAL A 106 14.25 1.37 11.32
CA VAL A 106 14.94 0.35 10.52
C VAL A 106 15.59 1.06 9.35
N VAL A 107 16.91 0.98 9.24
CA VAL A 107 17.69 1.70 8.22
C VAL A 107 18.35 0.68 7.31
N SER A 108 18.25 0.88 5.99
CA SER A 108 18.98 0.03 5.04
C SER A 108 20.49 0.22 5.16
N ASN A 109 21.23 -0.89 5.09
CA ASN A 109 22.69 -0.89 5.04
C ASN A 109 23.23 -0.71 3.61
N LYS A 110 22.35 -0.50 2.61
CA LYS A 110 22.74 -0.31 1.19
C LYS A 110 23.55 -1.48 0.65
N LYS A 111 23.12 -2.69 1.00
CA LYS A 111 23.66 -3.93 0.45
C LYS A 111 22.82 -4.34 -0.75
N GLU A 112 23.50 -4.62 -1.85
CA GLU A 112 22.85 -5.06 -3.09
C GLU A 112 22.22 -6.45 -2.92
N ILE A 113 21.00 -6.59 -3.42
CA ILE A 113 20.25 -7.83 -3.52
C ILE A 113 19.61 -7.86 -4.91
N SER A 114 19.52 -9.04 -5.51
CA SER A 114 18.93 -9.25 -6.83
C SER A 114 17.42 -9.50 -6.77
N GLU A 115 16.94 -9.98 -5.63
CA GLU A 115 15.54 -10.32 -5.38
C GLU A 115 15.09 -9.73 -4.05
N ALA A 116 13.78 -9.58 -3.89
CA ALA A 116 13.21 -9.08 -2.66
C ALA A 116 13.44 -10.09 -1.52
N VAL A 117 13.85 -9.59 -0.34
CA VAL A 117 14.15 -10.39 0.83
C VAL A 117 13.22 -9.99 1.96
N LEU A 118 12.50 -10.97 2.50
CA LEU A 118 11.70 -10.76 3.69
C LEU A 118 12.55 -10.90 4.96
N ILE A 119 12.40 -9.91 5.84
CA ILE A 119 12.98 -9.93 7.19
C ILE A 119 11.88 -9.85 8.25
N GLU A 120 12.12 -10.44 9.41
CA GLU A 120 11.27 -10.31 10.59
C GLU A 120 12.03 -9.58 11.68
N ILE A 121 11.44 -8.49 12.17
CA ILE A 121 11.97 -7.69 13.26
C ILE A 121 11.20 -8.03 14.53
N SER A 122 11.96 -8.35 15.57
CA SER A 122 11.44 -8.72 16.88
C SER A 122 12.40 -8.25 17.97
N VAL A 123 12.20 -8.75 19.19
CA VAL A 123 13.13 -8.62 20.30
C VAL A 123 13.90 -9.92 20.49
N LYS A 124 15.14 -9.81 20.97
CA LYS A 124 16.02 -10.93 21.22
C LYS A 124 15.60 -11.65 22.50
N GLU A 125 15.55 -12.97 22.41
CA GLU A 125 15.37 -13.87 23.57
C GLU A 125 16.71 -14.13 24.28
N PRO A 126 16.72 -14.37 25.62
CA PRO A 126 15.56 -14.39 26.52
C PRO A 126 15.06 -12.99 26.89
N LEU A 127 13.74 -12.84 27.07
CA LEU A 127 13.11 -11.60 27.53
C LEU A 127 13.51 -11.25 28.99
N PRO A 128 13.60 -9.94 29.33
CA PRO A 128 14.10 -9.48 30.63
C PRO A 128 13.11 -9.71 31.78
N GLN A 129 11.83 -9.96 31.50
CA GLN A 129 10.81 -10.28 32.50
C GLN A 129 10.11 -11.59 32.13
N ASN A 130 9.87 -12.43 33.14
CA ASN A 130 9.32 -13.78 32.94
C ASN A 130 7.87 -13.80 32.46
N ASP A 131 7.15 -12.69 32.64
CA ASP A 131 5.76 -12.54 32.21
C ASP A 131 5.63 -11.99 30.79
N MET A 132 6.75 -11.71 30.09
CA MET A 132 6.71 -11.20 28.73
C MET A 132 6.54 -12.32 27.70
N GLN A 133 5.87 -11.99 26.58
CA GLN A 133 5.81 -12.85 25.41
C GLN A 133 5.76 -12.00 24.14
N VAL A 134 6.57 -12.34 23.13
CA VAL A 134 6.39 -11.78 21.79
C VAL A 134 5.11 -12.34 21.17
N LYS A 135 4.16 -11.44 20.87
CA LYS A 135 2.88 -11.80 20.26
C LYS A 135 2.85 -11.48 18.77
N GLU A 136 3.52 -10.41 18.36
CA GLU A 136 3.56 -9.98 16.97
C GLU A 136 4.93 -9.41 16.61
N THR A 137 5.44 -9.79 15.45
CA THR A 137 6.72 -9.33 14.89
C THR A 137 6.49 -8.50 13.64
N LEU A 138 7.32 -7.50 13.41
CA LEU A 138 7.23 -6.67 12.21
C LEU A 138 7.91 -7.39 11.04
N ARG A 139 7.14 -7.82 10.05
CA ARG A 139 7.67 -8.38 8.80
C ARG A 139 7.91 -7.27 7.79
N VAL A 140 9.11 -7.15 7.23
CA VAL A 140 9.46 -6.10 6.26
C VAL A 140 9.97 -6.73 4.97
N ASN A 141 9.44 -6.29 3.83
CA ASN A 141 9.92 -6.69 2.52
C ASN A 141 11.01 -5.73 2.02
N VAL A 142 12.26 -6.19 1.97
CA VAL A 142 13.39 -5.41 1.45
C VAL A 142 13.55 -5.69 -0.03
N LYS A 143 13.21 -4.72 -0.87
CA LYS A 143 13.28 -4.79 -2.33
C LYS A 143 14.68 -4.48 -2.85
N PRO A 144 15.06 -5.02 -4.02
CA PRO A 144 16.33 -4.73 -4.67
C PRO A 144 16.45 -3.25 -5.03
N TYR A 145 17.63 -2.89 -5.55
CA TYR A 145 17.90 -1.55 -6.03
C TYR A 145 16.94 -1.22 -7.16
N LEU A 146 16.31 -0.05 -7.09
CA LEU A 146 15.64 0.50 -8.26
C LEU A 146 16.72 0.85 -9.27
N THR A 147 16.74 0.16 -10.40
CA THR A 147 17.67 0.45 -11.50
C THR A 147 16.88 0.62 -12.78
N ALA A 148 17.27 1.62 -13.57
CA ALA A 148 16.77 1.74 -14.92
C ALA A 148 17.67 0.93 -15.84
N GLU A 149 17.07 0.18 -16.75
CA GLU A 149 17.79 -0.46 -17.84
C GLU A 149 18.43 0.61 -18.74
N ASP A 150 19.58 0.27 -19.30
CA ASP A 150 20.24 1.13 -20.29
C ASP A 150 19.34 1.32 -21.51
N LEU A 151 19.24 2.56 -21.97
CA LEU A 151 18.50 2.87 -23.18
C LEU A 151 19.21 2.28 -24.40
N THR A 152 18.44 1.66 -25.28
CA THR A 152 18.91 1.27 -26.62
C THR A 152 19.34 2.51 -27.43
N MET A 153 20.20 2.32 -28.43
CA MET A 153 20.60 3.41 -29.34
C MET A 153 19.40 4.07 -30.02
N GLU A 154 18.36 3.30 -30.34
CA GLU A 154 17.13 3.81 -30.94
C GLU A 154 16.37 4.72 -29.97
N GLN A 155 16.20 4.30 -28.70
CA GLN A 155 15.57 5.14 -27.68
C GLN A 155 16.37 6.42 -27.41
N GLN A 156 17.70 6.34 -27.39
CA GLN A 156 18.56 7.53 -27.24
C GLN A 156 18.36 8.53 -28.39
N ALA A 157 18.29 8.04 -29.63
CA ALA A 157 18.03 8.86 -30.81
C ALA A 157 16.63 9.50 -30.77
N LEU A 158 15.61 8.77 -30.30
CA LEU A 158 14.27 9.30 -30.10
C LEU A 158 14.25 10.45 -29.07
N LEU A 159 14.91 10.28 -27.92
CA LEU A 159 14.99 11.32 -26.89
C LEU A 159 15.64 12.61 -27.40
N GLU A 160 16.73 12.50 -28.16
CA GLU A 160 17.37 13.65 -28.77
C GLU A 160 16.44 14.30 -29.83
N GLY A 161 15.71 13.49 -30.60
CA GLY A 161 14.68 13.96 -31.51
C GLY A 161 13.57 14.76 -30.83
N TYR A 162 13.05 14.29 -29.69
CA TYR A 162 12.02 15.00 -28.93
C TYR A 162 12.54 16.29 -28.32
N LYS A 163 13.78 16.28 -27.82
CA LYS A 163 14.44 17.47 -27.29
C LYS A 163 14.53 18.58 -28.34
N ASN A 164 14.87 18.22 -29.58
CA ASN A 164 14.87 19.15 -30.71
C ASN A 164 13.48 19.67 -31.10
N LYS A 165 12.42 18.93 -30.75
CA LYS A 165 11.01 19.34 -30.89
C LYS A 165 10.45 20.08 -29.66
N GLY A 166 11.28 20.37 -28.66
CA GLY A 166 10.92 21.14 -27.47
C GLY A 166 10.47 20.34 -26.25
N VAL A 167 10.58 19.00 -26.27
CA VAL A 167 10.31 18.13 -25.11
C VAL A 167 11.58 17.39 -24.70
N ASP A 168 12.25 17.87 -23.64
CA ASP A 168 13.41 17.17 -23.09
C ASP A 168 12.97 16.10 -22.08
N LEU A 169 12.86 14.85 -22.53
CA LEU A 169 12.52 13.70 -21.69
C LEU A 169 13.75 13.04 -21.05
N THR A 170 14.98 13.44 -21.40
CA THR A 170 16.20 12.75 -20.97
C THR A 170 16.33 12.69 -19.45
N LYS A 171 15.94 13.77 -18.76
CA LYS A 171 15.96 13.87 -17.30
C LYS A 171 14.88 13.05 -16.60
N TRP A 172 13.85 12.65 -17.34
CA TRP A 172 12.75 11.83 -16.84
C TRP A 172 13.02 10.34 -16.96
N ILE A 173 14.14 9.93 -17.56
CA ILE A 173 14.58 8.54 -17.62
C ILE A 173 15.43 8.22 -16.40
N GLY A 174 15.10 7.14 -15.69
CA GLY A 174 15.82 6.71 -14.49
C GLY A 174 14.91 6.53 -13.28
N VAL A 175 15.52 6.55 -12.10
CA VAL A 175 14.83 6.52 -10.81
C VAL A 175 14.37 7.92 -10.45
N ILE A 176 13.07 8.19 -10.52
CA ILE A 176 12.49 9.53 -10.32
C ILE A 176 11.71 9.57 -8.99
N PRO A 177 11.96 10.54 -8.10
CA PRO A 177 11.16 10.75 -6.90
C PRO A 177 9.71 11.08 -7.24
N VAL A 178 8.79 10.53 -6.46
CA VAL A 178 7.35 10.74 -6.62
C VAL A 178 6.70 11.01 -5.28
N LYS A 179 5.80 11.99 -5.27
CA LYS A 179 4.90 12.26 -4.16
C LYS A 179 3.49 11.86 -4.55
N VAL A 180 2.83 11.12 -3.67
CA VAL A 180 1.50 10.56 -3.92
C VAL A 180 0.57 10.96 -2.78
N THR A 181 -0.63 11.38 -3.13
CA THR A 181 -1.75 11.54 -2.21
C THR A 181 -2.87 10.60 -2.65
N VAL A 182 -3.31 9.75 -1.72
CA VAL A 182 -4.50 8.91 -1.86
C VAL A 182 -5.55 9.36 -0.85
N ASP A 183 -6.78 9.52 -1.31
CA ASP A 183 -7.95 9.90 -0.50
C ASP A 183 -9.07 8.91 -0.82
N VAL A 184 -9.14 7.85 -0.02
CA VAL A 184 -10.09 6.74 -0.11
C VAL A 184 -11.33 7.10 0.73
N PRO A 185 -12.55 7.00 0.19
CA PRO A 185 -13.76 7.27 0.94
C PRO A 185 -14.02 6.17 1.98
N PRO A 186 -14.78 6.49 3.05
CA PRO A 186 -15.46 5.50 3.88
C PRO A 186 -16.22 4.48 3.04
N THR A 187 -16.13 3.20 3.42
CA THR A 187 -16.93 2.15 2.82
C THR A 187 -17.37 1.10 3.83
N GLU A 188 -18.64 0.73 3.77
CA GLU A 188 -19.20 -0.34 4.60
C GLU A 188 -18.81 -1.74 4.07
N GLY A 189 -18.36 -1.84 2.81
CA GLY A 189 -18.00 -3.11 2.18
C GLY A 189 -16.68 -3.71 2.67
N LEU A 190 -15.86 -2.95 3.40
CA LEU A 190 -14.61 -3.41 4.00
C LEU A 190 -14.39 -2.78 5.37
N ALA A 191 -14.39 -3.63 6.42
CA ALA A 191 -14.16 -3.18 7.79
C ALA A 191 -12.87 -2.37 7.97
N SER A 192 -11.81 -2.68 7.20
CA SER A 192 -10.54 -1.96 7.24
C SER A 192 -10.58 -0.53 6.65
N LEU A 193 -11.67 -0.16 5.98
CA LEU A 193 -11.85 1.13 5.29
C LEU A 193 -13.17 1.80 5.68
N VAL A 194 -13.78 1.40 6.80
CA VAL A 194 -15.05 1.98 7.29
C VAL A 194 -14.97 3.48 7.53
N ASP A 195 -13.81 3.99 7.96
CA ASP A 195 -13.57 5.42 8.18
C ASP A 195 -12.89 6.10 6.96
N GLY A 196 -12.66 5.34 5.89
CA GLY A 196 -11.84 5.76 4.75
C GLY A 196 -10.37 5.90 5.13
N MET A 197 -9.58 6.48 4.23
CA MET A 197 -8.18 6.81 4.52
C MET A 197 -7.69 7.97 3.67
N LYS A 198 -6.90 8.86 4.26
CA LYS A 198 -6.17 9.89 3.52
C LYS A 198 -4.70 9.84 3.89
N LYS A 199 -3.85 9.61 2.88
CA LYS A 199 -2.40 9.49 3.09
C LYS A 199 -1.66 10.25 2.00
N THR A 200 -0.62 10.96 2.41
CA THR A 200 0.38 11.52 1.49
C THR A 200 1.73 10.93 1.85
N TYR A 201 2.47 10.46 0.84
CA TYR A 201 3.77 9.85 1.03
C TYR A 201 4.69 10.09 -0.16
N GLU A 202 5.98 9.93 0.06
CA GLU A 202 7.01 10.02 -0.96
C GLU A 202 7.56 8.63 -1.26
N SER A 203 7.97 8.43 -2.52
CA SER A 203 8.52 7.18 -3.02
C SER A 203 9.38 7.46 -4.25
N LYS A 204 9.73 6.41 -4.99
CA LYS A 204 10.46 6.48 -6.26
C LYS A 204 9.84 5.52 -7.27
N SER A 205 9.88 5.89 -8.54
CA SER A 205 9.52 5.02 -9.67
C SER A 205 10.67 4.93 -10.66
N VAL A 206 10.71 3.86 -11.45
CA VAL A 206 11.68 3.71 -12.55
C VAL A 206 10.98 4.03 -13.86
N ILE A 207 11.34 5.15 -14.48
CA ILE A 207 10.77 5.62 -15.75
C ILE A 207 11.77 5.37 -16.87
N THR A 208 11.28 4.88 -18.01
CA THR A 208 12.05 4.69 -19.25
C THR A 208 11.22 5.09 -20.47
N LEU A 209 11.82 5.04 -21.66
CA LEU A 209 11.12 5.24 -22.92
C LEU A 209 10.51 3.92 -23.37
N SER A 210 9.23 3.92 -23.73
CA SER A 210 8.52 2.74 -24.22
C SER A 210 9.08 2.27 -25.57
N GLU A 211 9.02 0.97 -25.82
CA GLU A 211 9.31 0.38 -27.13
C GLU A 211 8.29 0.82 -28.20
N TYR A 212 7.12 1.33 -27.78
CA TYR A 212 6.10 1.88 -28.68
C TYR A 212 6.35 3.34 -29.08
N ALA A 213 7.39 3.98 -28.51
CA ALA A 213 7.71 5.36 -28.82
C ALA A 213 8.13 5.51 -30.29
N THR A 214 7.70 6.59 -30.92
CA THR A 214 8.03 6.90 -32.32
C THR A 214 8.54 8.33 -32.43
N VAL A 215 9.16 8.69 -33.54
CA VAL A 215 9.72 10.03 -33.77
C VAL A 215 8.72 11.17 -33.50
N ASP A 216 7.42 10.93 -33.70
CA ASP A 216 6.37 11.94 -33.50
C ASP A 216 5.54 11.74 -32.23
N GLN A 217 5.63 10.58 -31.58
CA GLN A 217 4.89 10.28 -30.36
C GLN A 217 5.86 9.79 -29.27
N PRO A 218 6.26 10.68 -28.34
CA PRO A 218 6.93 10.27 -27.12
C PRO A 218 6.00 9.43 -26.26
N ILE A 219 6.48 8.26 -25.86
CA ILE A 219 5.75 7.33 -24.98
C ILE A 219 6.68 6.90 -23.86
N LEU A 220 6.30 7.21 -22.63
CA LEU A 220 6.99 6.77 -21.43
C LEU A 220 6.42 5.43 -20.95
N LYS A 221 7.28 4.67 -20.28
CA LYS A 221 6.96 3.45 -19.54
C LYS A 221 7.52 3.58 -18.13
N ILE A 222 6.76 3.16 -17.13
CA ILE A 222 7.20 3.07 -15.75
C ILE A 222 7.29 1.59 -15.40
N THR A 223 8.51 1.07 -15.33
CA THR A 223 8.79 -0.36 -15.16
C THR A 223 8.63 -0.81 -13.72
N GLU A 224 8.90 0.09 -12.77
CA GLU A 224 8.76 -0.19 -11.35
C GLU A 224 8.04 0.92 -10.61
N ASN A 225 7.16 0.51 -9.70
CA ASN A 225 6.39 1.36 -8.82
C ASN A 225 5.68 2.52 -9.54
N PRO A 226 4.86 2.24 -10.58
CA PRO A 226 4.20 3.26 -11.36
C PRO A 226 3.36 4.16 -10.47
N MET A 227 3.58 5.46 -10.62
CA MET A 227 2.92 6.52 -9.86
C MET A 227 3.11 6.42 -8.34
N GLY A 228 4.09 5.65 -7.87
CA GLY A 228 4.30 5.38 -6.44
C GLY A 228 3.25 4.47 -5.81
N LEU A 229 2.39 3.83 -6.60
CA LEU A 229 1.17 3.19 -6.12
C LEU A 229 1.29 1.68 -5.85
N THR A 230 2.44 1.04 -6.08
CA THR A 230 2.54 -0.43 -5.97
C THR A 230 2.13 -0.96 -4.60
N GLU A 231 2.63 -0.35 -3.52
CA GLU A 231 2.27 -0.79 -2.16
C GLU A 231 0.82 -0.47 -1.80
N PHE A 232 0.30 0.67 -2.27
CA PHE A 232 -1.11 1.00 -2.09
C PHE A 232 -2.03 0.00 -2.80
N LEU A 233 -1.74 -0.33 -4.06
CA LEU A 233 -2.51 -1.31 -4.84
C LEU A 233 -2.45 -2.69 -4.20
N TYR A 234 -1.29 -3.09 -3.66
CA TYR A 234 -1.15 -4.37 -2.97
C TYR A 234 -1.92 -4.40 -1.65
N ASP A 235 -1.88 -3.32 -0.87
CA ASP A 235 -2.63 -3.19 0.38
C ASP A 235 -4.13 -3.31 0.14
N ILE A 236 -4.67 -2.59 -0.86
CA ILE A 236 -6.08 -2.71 -1.25
C ILE A 236 -6.41 -4.13 -1.73
N LEU A 237 -5.56 -4.74 -2.56
CA LEU A 237 -5.76 -6.13 -3.02
C LEU A 237 -5.85 -7.09 -1.83
N ARG A 238 -4.96 -6.96 -0.84
CA ARG A 238 -4.97 -7.82 0.35
C ARG A 238 -6.22 -7.59 1.19
N LYS A 239 -6.63 -6.33 1.40
CA LYS A 239 -7.87 -5.97 2.10
C LYS A 239 -9.12 -6.53 1.44
N GLU A 240 -9.14 -6.60 0.11
CA GLU A 240 -10.24 -7.21 -0.66
C GLU A 240 -10.19 -8.74 -0.69
N THR A 241 -9.02 -9.32 -0.38
CA THR A 241 -8.77 -10.76 -0.51
C THR A 241 -8.46 -11.39 0.84
N VAL A 242 -7.22 -11.81 1.06
CA VAL A 242 -6.81 -12.63 2.21
C VAL A 242 -6.95 -11.94 3.56
N CYS A 243 -7.09 -10.61 3.61
CA CYS A 243 -7.37 -9.90 4.86
C CYS A 243 -8.88 -9.67 5.09
N ASN A 244 -9.75 -10.11 4.19
CA ASN A 244 -11.19 -9.98 4.30
C ASN A 244 -11.80 -11.22 5.00
N ASP A 245 -11.92 -11.15 6.31
CA ASP A 245 -12.37 -12.28 7.14
C ASP A 245 -13.78 -12.73 6.82
N GLU A 246 -14.67 -11.77 6.53
CA GLU A 246 -16.09 -12.03 6.28
C GLU A 246 -16.31 -12.97 5.10
N TYR A 247 -15.57 -12.75 4.01
CA TYR A 247 -15.78 -13.48 2.76
C TYR A 247 -14.73 -14.56 2.46
N TRP A 248 -13.57 -14.54 3.13
CA TRP A 248 -12.47 -15.49 2.84
C TRP A 248 -12.22 -16.54 3.92
N TYR A 249 -12.49 -16.25 5.21
CA TYR A 249 -12.14 -17.15 6.32
C TYR A 249 -13.30 -17.51 7.26
N GLY A 250 -14.41 -16.76 7.24
CA GLY A 250 -15.55 -16.96 8.13
C GLY A 250 -16.54 -18.05 7.71
N GLU A 251 -17.60 -18.23 8.50
CA GLU A 251 -18.73 -19.13 8.20
C GLU A 251 -19.41 -18.81 6.85
N TYR A 252 -19.34 -17.54 6.44
CA TYR A 252 -19.87 -17.06 5.17
C TYR A 252 -18.89 -17.18 3.99
N ALA A 253 -17.65 -17.62 4.24
CA ALA A 253 -16.68 -17.82 3.18
C ALA A 253 -17.16 -18.94 2.25
N GLY A 254 -17.32 -18.62 0.96
CA GLY A 254 -17.72 -19.61 -0.02
C GLY A 254 -16.72 -20.76 -0.09
N LYS A 255 -17.19 -22.01 -0.12
CA LYS A 255 -16.35 -23.22 -0.16
C LYS A 255 -15.23 -23.19 -1.21
N TYR A 256 -15.45 -22.47 -2.31
CA TYR A 256 -14.50 -22.33 -3.41
C TYR A 256 -13.30 -21.44 -3.07
N TYR A 257 -13.45 -20.45 -2.18
CA TYR A 257 -12.34 -19.62 -1.72
C TYR A 257 -11.36 -20.42 -0.86
N GLN A 258 -11.88 -21.20 0.11
CA GLN A 258 -11.06 -22.10 0.92
C GLN A 258 -10.34 -23.14 0.04
N LYS A 259 -11.08 -23.80 -0.87
CA LYS A 259 -10.51 -24.77 -1.83
C LYS A 259 -9.40 -24.15 -2.68
N MET A 260 -9.59 -22.92 -3.17
CA MET A 260 -8.59 -22.22 -3.97
C MET A 260 -7.36 -21.86 -3.12
N MET A 261 -7.56 -21.31 -1.92
CA MET A 261 -6.48 -20.96 -1.00
C MET A 261 -5.61 -22.17 -0.65
N ASP A 262 -6.23 -23.29 -0.28
CA ASP A 262 -5.52 -24.55 0.00
C ASP A 262 -4.73 -25.03 -1.23
N LEU A 263 -5.33 -24.96 -2.42
CA LEU A 263 -4.71 -25.38 -3.67
C LEU A 263 -3.42 -24.61 -3.99
N ILE A 264 -3.36 -23.31 -3.69
CA ILE A 264 -2.21 -22.45 -4.00
C ILE A 264 -1.35 -22.09 -2.79
N GLY A 265 -1.63 -22.68 -1.62
CA GLY A 265 -0.93 -22.42 -0.36
C GLY A 265 -1.06 -20.97 0.11
N LEU A 266 -2.21 -20.33 -0.13
CA LEU A 266 -2.45 -18.94 0.21
C LEU A 266 -3.14 -18.84 1.59
N THR A 267 -2.60 -17.96 2.43
CA THR A 267 -3.09 -17.64 3.77
C THR A 267 -2.89 -16.15 4.03
N LYS A 268 -3.44 -15.63 5.13
CA LYS A 268 -3.15 -14.28 5.64
C LYS A 268 -1.66 -14.03 5.82
N ASP A 269 -0.93 -15.05 6.22
CA ASP A 269 0.50 -14.98 6.52
C ASP A 269 1.39 -15.26 5.31
N SER A 270 0.79 -15.61 4.16
CA SER A 270 1.56 -15.94 2.96
C SER A 270 2.39 -14.75 2.49
N GLN A 271 3.60 -15.09 2.08
CA GLN A 271 4.61 -14.16 1.62
C GLN A 271 4.57 -14.13 0.10
N GLU A 272 3.95 -13.10 -0.45
CA GLU A 272 3.74 -12.98 -1.89
C GLU A 272 4.50 -11.78 -2.45
N THR A 273 5.08 -11.97 -3.63
CA THR A 273 5.64 -10.88 -4.42
C THR A 273 4.52 -10.17 -5.16
N PHE A 274 4.53 -8.84 -5.14
CA PHE A 274 3.62 -8.00 -5.91
C PHE A 274 4.41 -6.87 -6.58
N SER A 275 4.32 -6.79 -7.90
CA SER A 275 4.94 -5.76 -8.72
C SER A 275 3.95 -5.24 -9.74
N VAL A 276 4.10 -3.96 -10.10
CA VAL A 276 3.23 -3.27 -11.03
C VAL A 276 4.11 -2.52 -12.02
N SER A 277 3.71 -2.50 -13.28
CA SER A 277 4.27 -1.62 -14.31
C SER A 277 3.15 -0.88 -15.04
N LEU A 278 3.51 0.20 -15.74
CA LEU A 278 2.60 0.99 -16.55
C LEU A 278 3.32 1.40 -17.83
N ASP A 279 2.71 1.16 -18.98
CA ASP A 279 3.24 1.55 -20.29
C ASP A 279 2.25 2.49 -20.99
N SER A 280 2.58 2.91 -22.21
CA SER A 280 1.71 3.71 -23.07
C SER A 280 1.36 5.10 -22.50
N ILE A 281 2.25 5.70 -21.71
CA ILE A 281 2.09 7.06 -21.20
C ILE A 281 2.53 8.04 -22.30
N ARG A 282 1.58 8.56 -23.07
CA ARG A 282 1.86 9.42 -24.22
C ARG A 282 2.05 10.85 -23.77
N VAL A 283 3.18 11.45 -24.14
CA VAL A 283 3.46 12.87 -23.89
C VAL A 283 3.24 13.63 -25.18
N ASN A 284 2.24 14.49 -25.20
CA ASN A 284 1.94 15.31 -26.38
C ASN A 284 3.00 16.41 -26.53
N MET A 285 3.23 16.89 -27.75
CA MET A 285 4.15 18.01 -27.96
C MET A 285 3.64 19.26 -27.22
N PRO A 286 4.55 20.10 -26.70
CA PRO A 286 4.20 21.10 -25.71
C PRO A 286 3.50 22.28 -26.39
N GLN A 287 2.45 22.78 -25.74
CA GLN A 287 1.83 24.05 -26.07
C GLN A 287 2.13 25.03 -24.92
N ASN A 288 2.82 26.13 -25.22
CA ASN A 288 3.25 27.12 -24.22
C ASN A 288 4.09 26.53 -23.05
N GLY A 289 4.98 25.58 -23.37
CA GLY A 289 5.86 24.94 -22.38
C GLY A 289 5.18 23.90 -21.47
N GLU A 290 3.94 23.50 -21.80
CA GLU A 290 3.16 22.50 -21.09
C GLU A 290 2.71 21.41 -22.06
N SER A 291 2.91 20.15 -21.68
CA SER A 291 2.49 18.98 -22.46
C SER A 291 1.34 18.29 -21.75
N ASN A 292 0.25 18.00 -22.48
CA ASN A 292 -0.75 17.04 -22.01
C ASN A 292 -0.13 15.63 -21.99
N VAL A 293 -0.47 14.85 -20.98
CA VAL A 293 -0.01 13.47 -20.83
C VAL A 293 -1.21 12.55 -20.77
N GLU A 294 -1.32 11.64 -21.74
CA GLU A 294 -2.37 10.64 -21.83
C GLU A 294 -1.87 9.32 -21.23
N PHE A 295 -2.64 8.74 -20.32
CA PHE A 295 -2.22 7.58 -19.53
C PHE A 295 -3.37 6.59 -19.26
N LEU A 296 -4.55 6.84 -19.84
CA LEU A 296 -5.66 5.90 -19.77
C LEU A 296 -5.55 4.86 -20.88
N GLY A 297 -5.99 3.65 -20.56
CA GLY A 297 -6.13 2.54 -21.48
C GLY A 297 -7.39 1.75 -21.18
N ARG A 298 -7.60 0.67 -21.94
CA ARG A 298 -8.73 -0.23 -21.76
C ARG A 298 -8.28 -1.54 -21.14
N VAL A 299 -9.00 -2.00 -20.13
CA VAL A 299 -8.85 -3.35 -19.56
C VAL A 299 -10.21 -4.04 -19.53
N LEU A 300 -10.22 -5.37 -19.44
CA LEU A 300 -11.44 -6.12 -19.19
C LEU A 300 -11.65 -6.26 -17.68
N ASP A 301 -12.83 -5.87 -17.21
CA ASP A 301 -13.20 -6.03 -15.80
C ASP A 301 -13.62 -7.49 -15.47
N LYS A 302 -14.14 -7.71 -14.26
CA LYS A 302 -14.64 -9.03 -13.81
C LYS A 302 -15.80 -9.57 -14.64
N TYR A 303 -16.56 -8.71 -15.31
CA TYR A 303 -17.68 -9.06 -16.20
C TYR A 303 -17.24 -9.18 -17.68
N LYS A 304 -15.94 -9.05 -17.95
CA LYS A 304 -15.34 -9.02 -19.29
C LYS A 304 -15.81 -7.81 -20.12
N GLU A 305 -16.21 -6.73 -19.46
CA GLU A 305 -16.54 -5.46 -20.08
C GLU A 305 -15.28 -4.60 -20.21
N SER A 306 -15.19 -3.87 -21.33
CA SER A 306 -14.06 -2.98 -21.58
C SER A 306 -14.25 -1.66 -20.86
N VAL A 307 -13.44 -1.41 -19.83
CA VAL A 307 -13.48 -0.18 -19.02
C VAL A 307 -12.23 0.66 -19.23
N SER A 308 -12.37 1.99 -19.14
CA SER A 308 -11.27 2.95 -19.26
C SER A 308 -10.67 3.22 -17.90
N VAL A 309 -9.38 2.88 -17.72
CA VAL A 309 -8.67 2.98 -16.43
C VAL A 309 -7.20 3.35 -16.67
N VAL A 310 -6.45 3.54 -15.59
CA VAL A 310 -4.98 3.47 -15.68
C VAL A 310 -4.60 2.00 -15.86
N PRO A 311 -4.02 1.58 -17.01
CA PRO A 311 -3.87 0.18 -17.38
C PRO A 311 -2.62 -0.43 -16.72
N PHE A 312 -2.61 -0.48 -15.40
CA PHE A 312 -1.56 -1.13 -14.63
C PHE A 312 -1.46 -2.62 -15.01
N VAL A 313 -0.22 -3.08 -15.19
CA VAL A 313 0.08 -4.50 -15.39
C VAL A 313 0.57 -5.06 -14.07
N TYR A 314 -0.17 -6.03 -13.53
CA TYR A 314 0.11 -6.63 -12.24
C TYR A 314 0.84 -7.96 -12.39
N ASN A 315 1.86 -8.17 -11.57
CA ASN A 315 2.51 -9.46 -11.38
C ASN A 315 2.45 -9.82 -9.90
N TYR A 316 1.62 -10.83 -9.58
CA TYR A 316 1.31 -11.24 -8.21
C TYR A 316 1.49 -12.75 -8.08
N SER A 317 2.38 -13.19 -7.18
CA SER A 317 2.78 -14.59 -7.11
C SER A 317 1.64 -15.56 -6.80
N ALA A 318 0.68 -15.19 -5.96
CA ALA A 318 -0.48 -16.04 -5.68
C ALA A 318 -1.37 -16.21 -6.92
N TRP A 319 -1.58 -15.12 -7.66
CA TRP A 319 -2.29 -15.17 -8.94
C TRP A 319 -1.53 -16.00 -9.97
N ASN A 320 -0.22 -15.86 -10.06
CA ASN A 320 0.59 -16.64 -11.01
C ASN A 320 0.46 -18.15 -10.73
N ARG A 321 0.53 -18.57 -9.45
CA ARG A 321 0.33 -19.99 -9.07
C ARG A 321 -1.06 -20.50 -9.43
N LEU A 322 -2.11 -19.69 -9.21
CA LEU A 322 -3.48 -20.06 -9.59
C LEU A 322 -3.61 -20.15 -11.12
N LYS A 323 -3.11 -19.15 -11.85
CA LYS A 323 -3.18 -19.07 -13.30
C LYS A 323 -2.45 -20.24 -13.96
N GLU A 324 -1.26 -20.60 -13.47
CA GLU A 324 -0.50 -21.75 -13.97
C GLU A 324 -1.30 -23.05 -13.87
N LYS A 325 -2.00 -23.28 -12.75
CA LYS A 325 -2.87 -24.45 -12.58
C LYS A 325 -4.06 -24.45 -13.54
N VAL A 326 -4.70 -23.30 -13.73
CA VAL A 326 -5.81 -23.14 -14.69
C VAL A 326 -5.33 -23.41 -16.11
N ASP A 327 -4.21 -22.82 -16.52
CA ASP A 327 -3.62 -23.01 -17.85
C ASP A 327 -3.19 -24.47 -18.09
N ALA A 328 -2.78 -25.18 -17.03
CA ALA A 328 -2.45 -26.61 -17.06
C ALA A 328 -3.67 -27.55 -17.07
N GLY A 329 -4.90 -27.01 -17.01
CA GLY A 329 -6.13 -27.81 -17.05
C GLY A 329 -6.53 -28.43 -15.72
N ASP A 330 -6.05 -27.93 -14.57
CA ASP A 330 -6.47 -28.41 -13.26
C ASP A 330 -7.97 -28.13 -13.06
N GLU A 331 -8.77 -29.21 -13.03
CA GLU A 331 -10.23 -29.13 -12.92
C GLU A 331 -10.68 -28.39 -11.66
N THR A 332 -9.95 -28.52 -10.55
CA THR A 332 -10.26 -27.83 -9.30
C THR A 332 -9.98 -26.34 -9.41
N ALA A 333 -8.86 -25.94 -10.01
CA ALA A 333 -8.54 -24.54 -10.25
C ALA A 333 -9.57 -23.89 -11.18
N ILE A 334 -9.94 -24.57 -12.27
CA ILE A 334 -10.94 -24.11 -13.24
C ILE A 334 -12.31 -23.95 -12.56
N GLU A 335 -12.73 -24.94 -11.76
CA GLU A 335 -13.99 -24.88 -11.01
C GLU A 335 -13.99 -23.67 -10.05
N CYS A 336 -12.94 -23.50 -9.24
CA CYS A 336 -12.82 -22.38 -8.32
C CYS A 336 -12.94 -21.02 -9.02
N VAL A 337 -12.18 -20.81 -10.09
CA VAL A 337 -12.24 -19.56 -10.87
C VAL A 337 -13.61 -19.38 -11.53
N GLY A 338 -14.23 -20.46 -12.02
CA GLY A 338 -15.58 -20.44 -12.59
C GLY A 338 -16.65 -19.96 -11.59
N TYR A 339 -16.47 -20.24 -10.30
CA TYR A 339 -17.31 -19.75 -9.21
C TYR A 339 -16.85 -18.41 -8.61
N GLY A 340 -15.89 -17.72 -9.25
CA GLY A 340 -15.40 -16.41 -8.81
C GLY A 340 -14.35 -16.44 -7.71
N ALA A 341 -13.92 -17.61 -7.25
CA ALA A 341 -12.81 -17.74 -6.30
C ALA A 341 -11.47 -17.55 -7.03
N THR A 342 -10.97 -16.31 -6.99
CA THR A 342 -9.75 -15.91 -7.68
C THR A 342 -8.98 -14.89 -6.84
N VAL A 343 -7.72 -14.69 -7.20
CA VAL A 343 -6.85 -13.65 -6.66
C VAL A 343 -6.28 -12.75 -7.77
N ASN A 344 -6.91 -12.78 -8.95
CA ASN A 344 -6.55 -11.91 -10.07
C ASN A 344 -6.70 -10.43 -9.65
N PRO A 345 -5.63 -9.63 -9.62
CA PRO A 345 -5.69 -8.24 -9.17
C PRO A 345 -6.72 -7.38 -9.92
N VAL A 346 -6.95 -7.65 -11.22
CA VAL A 346 -7.92 -6.88 -12.03
C VAL A 346 -9.35 -7.02 -11.48
N VAL A 347 -9.72 -8.18 -10.95
CA VAL A 347 -11.07 -8.40 -10.38
C VAL A 347 -11.32 -7.51 -9.16
N TYR A 348 -10.26 -7.17 -8.43
CA TYR A 348 -10.35 -6.45 -7.15
C TYR A 348 -9.97 -4.98 -7.23
N LEU A 349 -9.10 -4.61 -8.16
CA LEU A 349 -8.53 -3.27 -8.31
C LEU A 349 -9.09 -2.50 -9.52
N VAL A 350 -10.04 -3.09 -10.25
CA VAL A 350 -10.74 -2.46 -11.36
C VAL A 350 -12.23 -2.73 -11.21
N ASN A 351 -13.02 -1.68 -10.95
CA ASN A 351 -14.45 -1.84 -10.79
C ASN A 351 -15.28 -0.93 -11.71
N SER A 352 -14.84 0.30 -12.00
CA SER A 352 -15.54 1.17 -12.94
C SER A 352 -14.62 1.89 -13.93
N SER A 353 -15.22 2.36 -15.03
CA SER A 353 -14.56 3.26 -15.97
C SER A 353 -14.37 4.62 -15.30
N ILE A 354 -13.15 5.19 -15.39
CA ILE A 354 -12.78 6.44 -14.70
C ILE A 354 -12.78 7.67 -15.61
N ASP A 355 -13.01 7.47 -16.91
CA ASP A 355 -13.18 8.53 -17.91
C ASP A 355 -14.57 9.19 -17.87
N SER A 356 -15.46 8.71 -17.01
CA SER A 356 -16.77 9.32 -16.73
C SER A 356 -17.20 9.05 -15.30
N ASP A 357 -18.20 9.77 -14.81
CA ASP A 357 -18.75 9.58 -13.46
C ASP A 357 -19.74 8.39 -13.40
N SER A 358 -19.19 7.18 -13.42
CA SER A 358 -19.90 5.90 -13.30
C SER A 358 -20.74 5.76 -12.01
N TRP A 359 -20.20 6.22 -10.87
CA TRP A 359 -20.86 6.18 -9.56
C TRP A 359 -21.90 7.28 -9.34
N LYS A 360 -21.96 8.28 -10.23
CA LYS A 360 -22.79 9.49 -10.07
C LYS A 360 -22.50 10.22 -8.75
N ASP A 361 -21.24 10.17 -8.32
CA ASP A 361 -20.72 10.89 -7.16
C ASP A 361 -19.83 12.04 -7.63
N SER A 362 -20.48 13.08 -8.15
CA SER A 362 -19.78 14.27 -8.67
C SER A 362 -18.99 15.02 -7.60
N SER A 363 -19.21 14.74 -6.30
CA SER A 363 -18.45 15.36 -5.21
C SER A 363 -17.04 14.77 -5.08
N ARG A 364 -16.90 13.50 -5.49
CA ARG A 364 -15.64 12.76 -5.45
C ARG A 364 -15.01 12.51 -6.81
N TRP A 365 -15.79 12.45 -7.87
CA TRP A 365 -15.23 12.23 -9.20
C TRP A 365 -14.31 13.38 -9.62
N VAL A 366 -13.15 13.03 -10.17
CA VAL A 366 -12.21 13.97 -10.79
C VAL A 366 -11.90 13.53 -12.21
N GLU A 367 -11.82 14.48 -13.15
CA GLU A 367 -11.43 14.15 -14.52
C GLU A 367 -9.96 13.67 -14.54
N PRO A 368 -9.66 12.50 -15.14
CA PRO A 368 -8.28 12.05 -15.28
C PRO A 368 -7.45 13.04 -16.09
N LYS A 369 -6.35 13.52 -15.53
CA LYS A 369 -5.49 14.54 -16.14
C LYS A 369 -4.03 14.28 -15.87
N GLY A 370 -3.22 14.28 -16.92
CA GLY A 370 -1.77 14.19 -16.88
C GLY A 370 -1.14 15.46 -17.45
N THR A 371 -0.06 15.95 -16.86
CA THR A 371 0.59 17.18 -17.32
C THR A 371 2.09 17.14 -17.07
N LEU A 372 2.88 17.47 -18.08
CA LEU A 372 4.32 17.69 -17.97
C LEU A 372 4.62 19.19 -18.19
N LYS A 373 5.18 19.84 -17.18
CA LYS A 373 5.53 21.27 -17.22
C LYS A 373 6.82 21.54 -16.44
N GLY A 374 7.85 21.99 -17.13
CA GLY A 374 9.15 22.24 -16.52
C GLY A 374 9.71 20.99 -15.84
N LYS A 375 9.92 21.06 -14.52
CA LYS A 375 10.46 19.96 -13.70
C LYS A 375 9.38 19.07 -13.06
N LYS A 376 8.11 19.23 -13.43
CA LYS A 376 6.98 18.51 -12.83
C LYS A 376 6.22 17.68 -13.85
N LEU A 377 5.98 16.42 -13.51
CA LEU A 377 5.07 15.51 -14.21
C LEU A 377 3.99 15.10 -13.20
N THR A 378 2.75 15.49 -13.46
CA THR A 378 1.64 15.31 -12.53
C THR A 378 0.55 14.43 -13.13
N PHE A 379 -0.08 13.61 -12.30
CA PHE A 379 -1.28 12.85 -12.65
C PHE A 379 -2.35 13.06 -11.59
N GLN A 380 -3.60 13.14 -12.03
CA GLN A 380 -4.79 13.07 -11.18
C GLN A 380 -5.78 12.12 -11.85
N PHE A 381 -6.38 11.22 -11.08
CA PHE A 381 -7.40 10.29 -11.57
C PHE A 381 -8.18 9.65 -10.42
N ASN A 382 -9.30 9.00 -10.77
CA ASN A 382 -10.06 8.20 -9.82
C ASN A 382 -9.55 6.76 -9.79
N PHE A 383 -9.72 6.09 -8.66
CA PHE A 383 -9.53 4.66 -8.49
C PHE A 383 -10.69 4.10 -7.68
N ASP A 384 -11.11 2.88 -7.96
CA ASP A 384 -12.05 2.14 -7.14
C ASP A 384 -11.68 0.65 -7.08
N HIS A 385 -12.25 -0.05 -6.11
CA HIS A 385 -11.98 -1.44 -5.82
C HIS A 385 -13.30 -2.21 -5.66
N TYR A 386 -13.25 -3.53 -5.61
CA TYR A 386 -14.42 -4.41 -5.69
C TYR A 386 -15.54 -4.07 -4.69
N SER A 387 -15.17 -3.76 -3.45
CA SER A 387 -16.09 -3.42 -2.35
C SER A 387 -16.23 -1.92 -2.13
N ALA A 388 -15.70 -1.07 -3.03
CA ALA A 388 -15.79 0.37 -2.89
C ALA A 388 -17.24 0.86 -2.99
N THR A 389 -17.54 1.98 -2.34
CA THR A 389 -18.83 2.68 -2.41
C THR A 389 -18.70 4.08 -2.99
N GLY A 390 -17.57 4.38 -3.65
CA GLY A 390 -17.26 5.66 -4.27
C GLY A 390 -15.79 5.74 -4.70
N TYR A 391 -15.38 6.89 -5.26
CA TYR A 391 -14.04 7.06 -5.81
C TYR A 391 -12.97 7.37 -4.76
N THR A 392 -11.87 6.65 -4.84
CA THR A 392 -10.57 7.11 -4.33
C THR A 392 -10.02 8.19 -5.26
N LYS A 393 -9.66 9.35 -4.70
CA LYS A 393 -8.93 10.39 -5.45
C LYS A 393 -7.44 10.12 -5.35
N ILE A 394 -6.77 10.10 -6.49
CA ILE A 394 -5.32 9.95 -6.56
C ILE A 394 -4.73 11.22 -7.18
N SER A 395 -3.71 11.77 -6.51
CA SER A 395 -2.86 12.84 -7.02
C SER A 395 -1.40 12.42 -6.93
N VAL A 396 -0.67 12.59 -8.02
CA VAL A 396 0.72 12.16 -8.18
C VAL A 396 1.53 13.34 -8.70
N GLU A 397 2.69 13.59 -8.11
CA GLU A 397 3.67 14.57 -8.57
C GLU A 397 5.06 13.96 -8.59
N TYR A 398 5.61 13.78 -9.79
CA TYR A 398 7.04 13.55 -9.98
C TYR A 398 7.76 14.88 -10.08
N THR A 399 8.93 14.98 -9.43
CA THR A 399 9.77 16.18 -9.46
C THR A 399 11.21 15.80 -9.80
N LEU A 400 11.77 16.45 -10.82
CA LEU A 400 13.20 16.33 -11.11
C LEU A 400 14.03 17.05 -10.04
N PRO A 401 15.17 16.49 -9.63
CA PRO A 401 16.08 17.17 -8.70
C PRO A 401 16.57 18.52 -9.23
N GLU A 402 17.03 19.37 -8.32
CA GLU A 402 17.49 20.73 -8.64
C GLU A 402 18.67 20.79 -9.61
#